data_AF-A0A7Y1VJ41-F1
#
_entry.id   AF-A0A7Y1VJ41-F1
#
_cell.length_a   1.000
_cell.length_b   1.000
_cell.length_c   1.000
_cell.angle_alpha   90.00
_cell.angle_beta   90.00
_cell.angle_gamma   90.00
#
_symmetry.space_group_name_H-M   'P 1'
#
loop_
_entity.id
_entity.type
_entity.pdbx_description
1 polymer ?
#
loop_
_entity_poly.entity_id
_entity_poly.type
_entity_poly.pdbx_seq_one_letter_code
_entity_poly.pdbx_strand_id
1 'polypeptide(L)'
;MWVIPGVGKVKTLACLQDLGVEETVRIADLSHNHRKALLELARGRLIVVSGPSGVGKGTVIRELAKHTSFHLSVSATTRQMRPGEVDGRDYFFLSETEFNEWIDEDRLLEWAEYAGNLYGTPREAVEQHLRAGRDVVLEIEVQGARQVKTAMPEALLVFILPPSIEELEQRLKGRGDTTNVAERLATARKELEEVPFFDFTVVNDDVERAAGELRSILRVLPKFRMQ
;
A
#
# COMPACT_ATOMS: atom_id res chain seq x y z
N MET A 1 -32.98 7.12 0.01
CA MET A 1 -32.39 5.85 -0.47
C MET A 1 -31.01 5.76 0.15
N TRP A 2 -30.85 4.94 1.19
CA TRP A 2 -29.57 4.83 1.90
C TRP A 2 -28.55 4.15 0.98
N VAL A 3 -27.45 4.84 0.69
CA VAL A 3 -26.27 4.30 0.00
C VAL A 3 -25.27 3.98 1.10
N ILE A 4 -24.69 2.78 1.10
CA ILE A 4 -23.62 2.48 2.05
C ILE A 4 -22.44 3.40 1.71
N PRO A 5 -21.92 4.19 2.66
CA PRO A 5 -20.80 5.08 2.39
C PRO A 5 -19.63 4.30 1.77
N GLY A 6 -19.13 4.72 0.60
CA GLY A 6 -18.04 4.04 -0.10
C GLY A 6 -18.46 2.91 -1.07
N VAL A 7 -19.73 2.49 -1.08
CA VAL A 7 -20.27 1.47 -2.01
C VAL A 7 -21.44 2.03 -2.80
N GLY A 8 -21.28 2.17 -4.12
CA GLY A 8 -22.37 2.62 -4.99
C GLY A 8 -23.55 1.64 -5.03
N LYS A 9 -24.76 2.16 -5.29
CA LYS A 9 -26.04 1.42 -5.27
C LYS A 9 -25.99 0.07 -6.00
N VAL A 10 -25.37 0.01 -7.17
CA VAL A 10 -25.25 -1.22 -7.98
C VAL A 10 -24.44 -2.30 -7.26
N LYS A 11 -23.32 -1.92 -6.64
CA LYS A 11 -22.47 -2.86 -5.88
C LYS A 11 -23.16 -3.34 -4.59
N THR A 12 -23.93 -2.46 -3.95
CA THR A 12 -24.75 -2.84 -2.79
C THR A 12 -25.77 -3.91 -3.16
N LEU A 13 -26.50 -3.75 -4.26
CA LEU A 13 -27.48 -4.73 -4.72
C LEU A 13 -26.85 -6.08 -5.10
N ALA A 14 -25.75 -6.07 -5.87
CA ALA A 14 -25.05 -7.30 -6.23
C ALA A 14 -24.58 -8.08 -4.99
N CYS A 15 -24.01 -7.39 -4.00
CA CYS A 15 -23.64 -8.03 -2.74
C CYS A 15 -24.85 -8.61 -1.98
N LEU A 16 -25.96 -7.87 -1.88
CA LEU A 16 -27.13 -8.34 -1.16
C LEU A 16 -27.66 -9.64 -1.79
N GLN A 17 -27.63 -9.75 -3.11
CA GLN A 17 -27.95 -10.98 -3.84
C GLN A 17 -26.96 -12.11 -3.51
N ASP A 18 -25.64 -11.84 -3.52
CA ASP A 18 -24.62 -12.83 -3.16
C ASP A 18 -24.72 -13.31 -1.70
N LEU A 19 -25.21 -12.46 -0.80
CA LEU A 19 -25.49 -12.78 0.61
C LEU A 19 -26.83 -13.50 0.80
N GLY A 20 -27.57 -13.79 -0.26
CA GLY A 20 -28.89 -14.44 -0.19
C GLY A 20 -29.97 -13.56 0.46
N VAL A 21 -29.80 -12.24 0.45
CA VAL A 21 -30.80 -11.29 0.96
C VAL A 21 -31.85 -11.06 -0.12
N GLU A 22 -33.11 -11.39 0.18
CA GLU A 22 -34.23 -11.09 -0.71
C GLU A 22 -34.36 -9.58 -0.96
N GLU A 23 -34.68 -9.17 -2.19
CA GLU A 23 -34.83 -7.76 -2.58
C GLU A 23 -35.91 -7.00 -1.80
N THR A 24 -36.80 -7.74 -1.13
CA THR A 24 -37.90 -7.25 -0.28
C THR A 24 -37.45 -6.86 1.12
N VAL A 25 -36.27 -7.34 1.58
CA VAL A 25 -35.74 -7.05 2.91
C VAL A 25 -35.28 -5.60 2.96
N ARG A 26 -35.86 -4.81 3.87
CA ARG A 26 -35.38 -3.44 4.08
C ARG A 26 -33.97 -3.51 4.63
N ILE A 27 -33.11 -2.60 4.20
CA ILE A 27 -31.73 -2.49 4.71
C ILE A 27 -31.70 -2.34 6.25
N ALA A 28 -32.73 -1.69 6.83
CA ALA A 28 -32.90 -1.57 8.28
C ALA A 28 -33.18 -2.90 9.00
N ASP A 29 -33.62 -3.93 8.29
CA ASP A 29 -34.00 -5.24 8.83
C ASP A 29 -32.91 -6.30 8.55
N LEU A 30 -31.76 -5.89 8.01
CA LEU A 30 -30.62 -6.78 7.78
C LEU A 30 -30.11 -7.37 9.10
N SER A 31 -29.85 -8.68 9.08
CA SER A 31 -29.19 -9.40 10.16
C SER A 31 -27.82 -8.80 10.49
N HIS A 32 -27.34 -9.06 11.70
CA HIS A 32 -25.99 -8.65 12.11
C HIS A 32 -24.92 -9.10 11.11
N ASN A 33 -25.02 -10.33 10.61
CA ASN A 33 -24.06 -10.89 9.65
C ASN A 33 -24.10 -10.19 8.28
N HIS A 34 -25.29 -9.87 7.76
CA HIS A 34 -25.41 -9.14 6.50
C HIS A 34 -24.88 -7.71 6.62
N ARG A 35 -25.16 -7.03 7.75
CA ARG A 35 -24.60 -5.70 8.01
C ARG A 35 -23.08 -5.74 8.12
N LYS A 36 -22.52 -6.74 8.79
CA LYS A 36 -21.07 -6.93 8.88
C LYS A 36 -20.46 -7.12 7.49
N ALA A 37 -21.01 -8.00 6.65
CA ALA A 37 -20.52 -8.23 5.30
C ALA A 37 -20.60 -6.97 4.41
N LEU A 38 -21.66 -6.18 4.54
CA LEU A 38 -21.82 -4.91 3.82
C LEU A 38 -20.83 -3.83 4.28
N LEU A 39 -20.51 -3.78 5.57
CA LEU A 39 -19.48 -2.88 6.11
C LEU A 39 -18.08 -3.30 5.64
N GLU A 40 -17.80 -4.60 5.58
CA GLU A 40 -16.55 -5.11 5.01
C GLU A 40 -16.41 -4.74 3.52
N LEU A 41 -17.50 -4.80 2.75
CA LEU A 41 -17.51 -4.34 1.35
C LEU A 41 -17.34 -2.83 1.18
N ALA A 42 -17.73 -2.08 2.20
CA ALA A 42 -17.52 -0.64 2.26
C ALA A 42 -16.09 -0.26 2.62
N ARG A 43 -15.32 -1.19 3.19
CA ARG A 43 -13.93 -0.97 3.57
C ARG A 43 -13.07 -0.64 2.33
N GLY A 44 -12.10 0.24 2.53
CA GLY A 44 -11.08 0.55 1.54
C GLY A 44 -10.16 -0.64 1.32
N ARG A 45 -9.46 -0.65 0.19
CA ARG A 45 -8.40 -1.64 -0.05
C ARG A 45 -7.07 -1.15 0.50
N LEU A 46 -6.31 -2.05 1.13
CA LEU A 46 -4.90 -1.82 1.40
C LEU A 46 -4.08 -2.30 0.21
N ILE A 47 -3.25 -1.42 -0.33
CA ILE A 47 -2.40 -1.67 -1.49
C ILE A 47 -0.96 -1.41 -1.07
N VAL A 48 -0.12 -2.43 -1.19
CA VAL A 48 1.31 -2.34 -0.93
C VAL A 48 2.03 -2.23 -2.25
N VAL A 49 2.77 -1.15 -2.46
CA VAL A 49 3.64 -0.96 -3.62
C VAL A 49 5.08 -1.08 -3.14
N SER A 50 5.74 -2.14 -3.57
CA SER A 50 7.15 -2.40 -3.27
C SER A 50 7.96 -2.56 -4.56
N GLY A 51 9.25 -2.82 -4.45
CA GLY A 51 10.18 -2.88 -5.58
C GLY A 51 11.55 -2.35 -5.19
N PRO A 52 12.60 -2.65 -5.97
CA PRO A 52 13.95 -2.39 -5.52
C PRO A 52 14.22 -0.90 -5.37
N SER A 53 15.14 -0.54 -4.49
CA SER A 53 15.59 0.85 -4.34
C SER A 53 15.99 1.42 -5.71
N GLY A 54 15.49 2.61 -6.05
CA GLY A 54 15.82 3.29 -7.32
C GLY A 54 14.91 2.93 -8.49
N VAL A 55 13.99 1.97 -8.34
CA VAL A 55 13.07 1.58 -9.43
C VAL A 55 12.08 2.69 -9.79
N GLY A 56 11.78 3.60 -8.85
CA GLY A 56 10.89 4.75 -9.09
C GLY A 56 9.48 4.63 -8.50
N LYS A 57 9.29 3.81 -7.45
CA LYS A 57 8.02 3.60 -6.72
C LYS A 57 7.24 4.90 -6.49
N GLY A 58 7.79 5.84 -5.70
CA GLY A 58 7.14 7.12 -5.43
C GLY A 58 6.89 8.01 -6.66
N THR A 59 7.59 7.82 -7.77
CA THR A 59 7.27 8.53 -9.02
C THR A 59 6.03 7.93 -9.68
N VAL A 60 5.93 6.60 -9.77
CA VAL A 60 4.74 5.90 -10.27
C VAL A 60 3.51 6.19 -9.40
N ILE A 61 3.66 6.18 -8.07
CA ILE A 61 2.57 6.46 -7.13
C ILE A 61 2.07 7.90 -7.27
N ARG A 62 2.98 8.88 -7.40
CA ARG A 62 2.59 10.28 -7.65
C ARG A 62 1.86 10.45 -8.97
N GLU A 63 2.28 9.73 -10.02
CA GLU A 63 1.57 9.74 -11.29
C GLU A 63 0.17 9.11 -11.16
N LEU A 64 0.07 7.97 -10.49
CA LEU A 64 -1.21 7.31 -10.20
C LEU A 64 -2.19 8.25 -9.46
N ALA A 65 -1.68 9.04 -8.50
CA ALA A 65 -2.46 9.97 -7.69
C ALA A 65 -3.15 11.08 -8.51
N LYS A 66 -2.64 11.40 -9.70
CA LYS A 66 -3.30 12.36 -10.62
C LYS A 66 -4.62 11.82 -11.19
N HIS A 67 -4.78 10.51 -11.22
CA HIS A 67 -5.91 9.84 -11.88
C HIS A 67 -6.76 8.97 -10.96
N THR A 68 -6.30 8.73 -9.72
CA THR A 68 -6.93 7.83 -8.75
C THR A 68 -6.91 8.46 -7.37
N SER A 69 -8.05 8.44 -6.68
CA SER A 69 -8.15 8.91 -5.30
C SER A 69 -7.82 7.78 -4.32
N PHE A 70 -6.80 7.98 -3.50
CA PHE A 70 -6.39 7.11 -2.41
C PHE A 70 -5.68 7.93 -1.33
N HIS A 71 -5.51 7.34 -0.15
CA HIS A 71 -4.65 7.88 0.89
C HIS A 71 -3.27 7.24 0.79
N LEU A 72 -2.23 8.03 0.55
CA LEU A 72 -0.85 7.58 0.67
C LEU A 72 -0.47 7.64 2.15
N SER A 73 -0.12 6.49 2.74
CA SER A 73 0.28 6.43 4.15
C SER A 73 1.62 7.14 4.38
N VAL A 74 1.69 7.91 5.45
CA VAL A 74 2.93 8.57 5.92
C VAL A 74 3.61 7.62 6.91
N SER A 75 4.80 7.14 6.57
CA SER A 75 5.58 6.24 7.44
C SER A 75 6.23 7.00 8.59
N ALA A 76 6.49 6.31 9.70
CA ALA A 76 7.39 6.76 10.75
C ALA A 76 8.83 6.37 10.42
N THR A 77 9.81 7.16 10.88
CA THR A 77 11.23 6.84 10.74
C THR A 77 12.08 7.40 11.87
N THR A 78 13.18 6.72 12.20
CA THR A 78 14.23 7.24 13.10
C THR A 78 15.29 8.07 12.39
N ARG A 79 15.24 8.12 11.05
CA ARG A 79 16.15 8.94 10.26
C ARG A 79 15.94 10.41 10.59
N GLN A 80 17.05 11.17 10.66
CA GLN A 80 16.96 12.62 10.75
C GLN A 80 16.24 13.24 9.54
N MET A 81 15.35 14.20 9.84
CA MET A 81 14.64 15.00 8.84
C MET A 81 15.64 15.78 7.96
N ARG A 82 15.49 15.69 6.64
CA ARG A 82 16.31 16.42 5.66
C ARG A 82 15.76 17.84 5.46
N PRO A 83 16.60 18.78 4.98
CA PRO A 83 16.13 20.12 4.61
C PRO A 83 14.97 20.06 3.61
N GLY A 84 13.84 20.68 3.98
CA GLY A 84 12.63 20.74 3.15
C GLY A 84 11.58 19.65 3.42
N GLU A 85 11.93 18.61 4.18
CA GLU A 85 10.95 17.65 4.71
C GLU A 85 10.15 18.30 5.85
N VAL A 86 8.91 17.85 6.04
CA VAL A 86 7.99 18.32 7.07
C VAL A 86 7.45 17.12 7.84
N ASP A 87 7.60 17.18 9.16
CA ASP A 87 7.07 16.16 10.07
C ASP A 87 5.55 16.01 9.97
N GLY A 88 5.08 14.76 10.00
CA GLY A 88 3.68 14.38 9.81
C GLY A 88 3.16 14.50 8.37
N ARG A 89 3.98 15.00 7.44
CA ARG A 89 3.65 15.07 6.00
C ARG A 89 4.51 14.13 5.18
N ASP A 90 5.83 14.23 5.31
CA ASP A 90 6.78 13.41 4.57
C ASP A 90 7.06 12.10 5.32
N TYR A 91 7.32 12.21 6.63
CA TYR A 91 7.42 11.11 7.59
C TYR A 91 6.95 11.60 8.96
N PHE A 92 6.64 10.68 9.87
CA PHE A 92 6.72 10.95 11.31
C PHE A 92 8.16 10.72 11.76
N PHE A 93 8.87 11.79 12.07
CA PHE A 93 10.27 11.72 12.50
C PHE A 93 10.32 11.48 14.00
N LEU A 94 10.67 10.26 14.39
CA LEU A 94 10.72 9.81 15.78
C LEU A 94 12.17 9.64 16.22
N SER A 95 12.44 9.77 17.51
CA SER A 95 13.65 9.22 18.11
C SER A 95 13.59 7.69 18.13
N GLU A 96 14.75 7.02 18.27
CA GLU A 96 14.78 5.56 18.44
C GLU A 96 13.96 5.10 19.65
N THR A 97 13.97 5.85 20.76
CA THR A 97 13.17 5.54 21.95
C THR A 97 11.68 5.56 21.62
N GLU A 98 11.18 6.64 21.01
CA GLU A 98 9.77 6.77 20.63
C GLU A 98 9.35 5.71 19.60
N PHE A 99 10.24 5.36 18.67
CA PHE A 99 9.95 4.32 17.69
C PHE A 99 9.82 2.95 18.36
N ASN A 100 10.70 2.62 19.31
CA ASN A 100 10.62 1.37 20.07
C ASN A 100 9.35 1.31 20.94
N GLU A 101 8.94 2.43 21.55
CA GLU A 101 7.65 2.51 22.25
C GLU A 101 6.48 2.19 21.29
N TRP A 102 6.51 2.68 20.05
CA TRP A 102 5.48 2.35 19.07
C TRP A 102 5.47 0.87 18.66
N ILE A 103 6.63 0.20 18.67
CA ILE A 103 6.72 -1.24 18.47
C ILE A 103 6.06 -1.97 19.66
N ASP A 104 6.44 -1.61 20.88
CA ASP A 104 5.95 -2.24 22.11
C ASP A 104 4.43 -2.07 22.30
N GLU A 105 3.88 -0.96 21.81
CA GLU A 105 2.44 -0.65 21.83
C GLU A 105 1.65 -1.23 20.63
N ASP A 106 2.27 -2.01 19.74
CA ASP A 106 1.66 -2.54 18.49
C ASP A 106 1.03 -1.44 17.59
N ARG A 107 1.65 -0.26 17.59
CA ARG A 107 1.18 0.92 16.82
C ARG A 107 1.63 0.91 15.37
N LEU A 108 2.47 -0.05 14.98
CA LEU A 108 3.00 -0.21 13.64
C LEU A 108 2.43 -1.45 12.98
N LEU A 109 1.92 -1.30 11.75
CA LEU A 109 1.44 -2.43 10.94
C LEU A 109 2.60 -3.30 10.44
N GLU A 110 3.72 -2.66 10.16
CA GLU A 110 5.00 -3.26 9.79
C GLU A 110 6.12 -2.31 10.21
N TRP A 111 7.31 -2.86 10.42
CA TRP A 111 8.52 -2.06 10.53
C TRP A 111 9.75 -2.82 10.04
N ALA A 112 10.76 -2.09 9.56
CA ALA A 112 12.03 -2.66 9.11
C ALA A 112 13.17 -1.66 9.32
N GLU A 113 14.38 -2.20 9.44
CA GLU A 113 15.59 -1.39 9.38
C GLU A 113 16.07 -1.27 7.93
N TYR A 114 16.35 -0.04 7.49
CA TYR A 114 16.90 0.24 6.19
C TYR A 114 18.01 1.29 6.30
N ALA A 115 19.21 0.93 5.83
CA ALA A 115 20.39 1.79 5.88
C ALA A 115 20.66 2.39 7.28
N GLY A 116 20.52 1.57 8.32
CA GLY A 116 20.77 1.96 9.72
C GLY A 116 19.67 2.80 10.37
N ASN A 117 18.52 2.98 9.72
CA ASN A 117 17.38 3.69 10.30
C ASN A 117 16.14 2.79 10.30
N LEU A 118 15.29 2.93 11.30
CA LEU A 118 14.01 2.24 11.36
C LEU A 118 12.97 2.98 10.56
N TYR A 119 12.08 2.22 9.92
CA TYR A 119 10.91 2.70 9.20
C TYR A 119 9.73 1.84 9.58
N GLY A 120 8.54 2.42 9.66
CA GLY A 120 7.33 1.66 9.93
C GLY A 120 6.05 2.38 9.53
N THR A 121 4.99 1.61 9.34
CA THR A 121 3.69 2.13 8.91
C THR A 121 2.74 2.29 10.11
N PRO A 122 2.29 3.52 10.47
CA PRO A 122 1.37 3.72 11.58
C PRO A 122 0.03 3.00 11.36
N ARG A 123 -0.28 2.02 12.20
CA ARG A 123 -1.45 1.13 12.07
C ARG A 123 -2.76 1.90 12.10
N GLU A 124 -2.93 2.77 13.09
CA GLU A 124 -4.20 3.45 13.34
C GLU A 124 -4.64 4.31 12.14
N ALA A 125 -3.72 5.10 11.58
CA ALA A 125 -4.01 5.95 10.42
C ALA A 125 -4.48 5.13 9.21
N VAL A 126 -3.81 3.99 8.95
CA VAL A 126 -4.22 3.06 7.88
C VAL A 126 -5.62 2.52 8.16
N GLU A 127 -5.88 1.99 9.35
CA GLU A 127 -7.17 1.41 9.69
C GLU A 127 -8.32 2.42 9.61
N GLN A 128 -8.11 3.65 10.08
CA GLN A 128 -9.12 4.70 10.01
C GLN A 128 -9.51 5.01 8.56
N HIS A 129 -8.55 5.13 7.65
CA HIS A 129 -8.82 5.37 6.23
C HIS A 129 -9.53 4.19 5.57
N LEU A 130 -9.11 2.97 5.86
CA LEU A 130 -9.76 1.77 5.35
C LEU A 130 -11.21 1.66 5.85
N ARG A 131 -11.47 1.90 7.15
CA ARG A 131 -12.84 1.89 7.71
C ARG A 131 -13.72 2.98 7.09
N ALA A 132 -13.13 4.11 6.69
CA ALA A 132 -13.83 5.18 5.96
C ALA A 132 -14.08 4.87 4.47
N GLY A 133 -13.75 3.65 4.01
CA GLY A 133 -13.93 3.22 2.63
C GLY A 133 -12.95 3.79 1.63
N ARG A 134 -11.87 4.43 2.11
CA ARG A 134 -10.83 5.01 1.28
C ARG A 134 -9.72 3.99 1.09
N ASP A 135 -9.33 3.77 -0.16
CA ASP A 135 -8.20 2.90 -0.47
C ASP A 135 -6.92 3.56 0.07
N VAL A 136 -6.02 2.75 0.63
CA VAL A 136 -4.75 3.16 1.23
C VAL A 136 -3.61 2.54 0.45
N VAL A 137 -2.63 3.35 0.08
CA VAL A 137 -1.39 2.91 -0.57
C VAL A 137 -0.24 3.02 0.43
N LEU A 138 0.52 1.94 0.58
CA LEU A 138 1.78 1.89 1.31
C LEU A 138 2.93 1.81 0.30
N GLU A 139 3.90 2.73 0.40
CA GLU A 139 5.17 2.64 -0.33
C GLU A 139 6.23 2.12 0.64
N ILE A 140 6.47 0.80 0.64
CA ILE A 140 7.36 0.13 1.61
C ILE A 140 8.28 -0.88 0.94
N GLU A 141 9.35 -1.27 1.63
CA GLU A 141 10.29 -2.29 1.15
C GLU A 141 9.73 -3.71 1.30
N VAL A 142 10.40 -4.68 0.67
CA VAL A 142 9.92 -6.06 0.54
C VAL A 142 9.68 -6.74 1.89
N GLN A 143 10.55 -6.50 2.86
CA GLN A 143 10.40 -7.03 4.22
C GLN A 143 9.11 -6.51 4.88
N GLY A 144 8.81 -5.23 4.73
CA GLY A 144 7.57 -4.63 5.24
C GLY A 144 6.34 -5.23 4.56
N ALA A 145 6.39 -5.46 3.24
CA ALA A 145 5.29 -6.08 2.49
C ALA A 145 4.91 -7.47 3.03
N ARG A 146 5.89 -8.28 3.46
CA ARG A 146 5.64 -9.60 4.10
C ARG A 146 4.91 -9.48 5.44
N GLN A 147 5.31 -8.52 6.25
CA GLN A 147 4.64 -8.25 7.54
C GLN A 147 3.20 -7.77 7.32
N VAL A 148 2.99 -6.87 6.36
CA VAL A 148 1.65 -6.41 5.99
C VAL A 148 0.78 -7.56 5.51
N LYS A 149 1.28 -8.46 4.65
CA LYS A 149 0.50 -9.62 4.19
C LYS A 149 0.14 -10.58 5.33
N THR A 150 0.97 -10.66 6.36
CA THR A 150 0.69 -11.47 7.55
C THR A 150 -0.38 -10.81 8.42
N ALA A 151 -0.26 -9.50 8.66
CA ALA A 151 -1.20 -8.74 9.47
C ALA A 151 -2.56 -8.51 8.77
N MET A 152 -2.55 -8.38 7.44
CA MET A 152 -3.70 -8.10 6.58
C MET A 152 -3.61 -8.96 5.31
N PRO A 153 -4.03 -10.23 5.37
CA PRO A 153 -3.95 -11.17 4.24
C PRO A 153 -4.67 -10.69 2.97
N GLU A 154 -5.67 -9.83 3.12
CA GLU A 154 -6.43 -9.20 2.04
C GLU A 154 -5.67 -8.08 1.31
N ALA A 155 -4.52 -7.64 1.84
CA ALA A 155 -3.71 -6.60 1.22
C ALA A 155 -3.26 -7.03 -0.18
N LEU A 156 -3.34 -6.10 -1.12
CA LEU A 156 -2.91 -6.29 -2.50
C LEU A 156 -1.45 -5.87 -2.63
N LEU A 157 -0.57 -6.82 -2.96
CA LEU A 157 0.86 -6.59 -3.08
C LEU A 157 1.24 -6.42 -4.55
N VAL A 158 1.79 -5.27 -4.89
CA VAL A 158 2.29 -4.96 -6.23
C VAL A 158 3.78 -4.67 -6.18
N PHE A 159 4.55 -5.37 -7.00
CA PHE A 159 5.98 -5.16 -7.15
C PHE A 159 6.28 -4.34 -8.40
N ILE A 160 7.00 -3.23 -8.25
CA ILE A 160 7.48 -2.43 -9.37
C ILE A 160 8.83 -3.00 -9.83
N LEU A 161 8.89 -3.45 -11.07
CA LEU A 161 10.09 -3.97 -11.72
C LEU A 161 10.82 -2.88 -12.49
N PRO A 162 12.17 -2.88 -12.50
CA PRO A 162 12.90 -2.11 -13.49
C PRO A 162 12.75 -2.76 -14.88
N PRO A 163 12.91 -2.02 -15.98
CA PRO A 163 12.88 -2.61 -17.32
C PRO A 163 14.09 -3.52 -17.58
N SER A 164 15.22 -3.22 -16.94
CA SER A 164 16.41 -4.08 -16.90
C SER A 164 17.26 -3.77 -15.67
N ILE A 165 18.20 -4.66 -15.36
CA ILE A 165 19.15 -4.44 -14.27
C ILE A 165 20.10 -3.28 -14.60
N GLU A 166 20.49 -3.15 -15.86
CA GLU A 166 21.35 -2.09 -16.36
C GLU A 166 20.69 -0.73 -16.15
N GLU A 167 19.39 -0.62 -16.46
CA GLU A 167 18.63 0.61 -16.23
C GLU A 167 18.55 0.95 -14.74
N LEU A 168 18.32 -0.06 -13.88
CA LEU A 168 18.31 0.13 -12.43
C LEU A 168 19.66 0.67 -11.93
N GLU A 169 20.77 0.11 -12.43
CA GLU A 169 22.11 0.56 -12.10
C GLU A 169 22.33 2.03 -12.53
N GLN A 170 21.89 2.41 -13.73
CA GLN A 170 21.96 3.80 -14.20
C GLN A 170 21.16 4.75 -13.30
N ARG A 171 19.94 4.36 -12.90
CA ARG A 171 19.10 5.15 -11.98
C ARG A 171 19.74 5.30 -10.60
N LEU A 172 20.41 4.26 -10.10
CA LEU A 172 21.13 4.30 -8.83
C LEU A 172 22.33 5.27 -8.90
N LYS A 173 23.11 5.23 -10.00
CA LYS A 173 24.24 6.15 -10.24
C LYS A 173 23.80 7.61 -10.39
N GLY A 174 22.66 7.84 -11.04
CA GLY A 174 22.13 9.19 -11.30
C GLY A 174 21.68 9.97 -10.06
N ARG A 175 21.50 9.31 -8.91
CA ARG A 175 21.07 9.96 -7.65
C ARG A 175 22.20 10.65 -6.88
N GLY A 176 23.36 10.85 -7.49
CA GLY A 176 24.46 11.69 -6.96
C GLY A 176 25.27 11.07 -5.83
N ASP A 177 24.78 10.01 -5.20
CA ASP A 177 25.50 9.22 -4.21
C ASP A 177 26.13 7.99 -4.88
N THR A 178 27.33 8.21 -5.44
CA THR A 178 28.11 7.18 -6.16
C THR A 178 28.83 6.23 -5.22
N THR A 179 28.91 6.58 -3.93
CA THR A 179 29.34 5.66 -2.90
C THR A 179 28.29 4.57 -2.75
N ASN A 180 28.77 3.32 -2.83
CA ASN A 180 27.99 2.13 -2.53
C ASN A 180 26.96 1.64 -3.57
N VAL A 181 27.10 2.02 -4.84
CA VAL A 181 26.22 1.52 -5.93
C VAL A 181 26.25 -0.01 -6.05
N ALA A 182 27.41 -0.64 -5.84
CA ALA A 182 27.56 -2.09 -5.93
C ALA A 182 26.77 -2.82 -4.84
N GLU A 183 26.81 -2.40 -3.58
CA GLU A 183 26.02 -3.04 -2.51
C GLU A 183 24.53 -2.76 -2.73
N ARG A 184 24.15 -1.55 -3.15
CA ARG A 184 22.75 -1.22 -3.47
C ARG A 184 22.20 -2.09 -4.62
N LEU A 185 23.01 -2.34 -5.64
CA LEU A 185 22.64 -3.24 -6.73
C LEU A 185 22.55 -4.69 -6.25
N ALA A 186 23.44 -5.12 -5.36
CA ALA A 186 23.36 -6.45 -4.74
C ALA A 186 22.10 -6.62 -3.90
N THR A 187 21.72 -5.61 -3.10
CA THR A 187 20.44 -5.59 -2.36
C THR A 187 19.26 -5.64 -3.32
N ALA A 188 19.26 -4.82 -4.37
CA ALA A 188 18.20 -4.84 -5.37
C ALA A 188 18.02 -6.19 -6.06
N ARG A 189 19.12 -6.93 -6.31
CA ARG A 189 19.05 -8.29 -6.86
C ARG A 189 18.35 -9.26 -5.90
N LYS A 190 18.65 -9.18 -4.60
CA LYS A 190 17.94 -9.98 -3.59
C LYS A 190 16.47 -9.62 -3.51
N GLU A 191 16.13 -8.33 -3.59
CA GLU A 191 14.73 -7.88 -3.61
C GLU A 191 13.97 -8.40 -4.83
N LEU A 192 14.64 -8.60 -5.97
CA LEU A 192 14.03 -9.17 -7.18
C LEU A 192 13.75 -10.68 -7.06
N GLU A 193 14.47 -11.41 -6.21
CA GLU A 193 14.19 -12.83 -5.93
C GLU A 193 12.84 -13.02 -5.21
N GLU A 194 12.34 -11.95 -4.58
CA GLU A 194 11.13 -11.96 -3.77
C GLU A 194 9.86 -11.68 -4.59
N VAL A 195 9.99 -11.37 -5.88
CA VAL A 195 8.88 -11.11 -6.82
C VAL A 195 7.77 -12.17 -6.76
N PRO A 196 8.04 -13.49 -6.65
CA PRO A 196 6.98 -14.50 -6.55
C PRO A 196 6.06 -14.38 -5.33
N PHE A 197 6.42 -13.58 -4.33
CA PHE A 197 5.57 -13.30 -3.16
C PHE A 197 4.47 -12.26 -3.44
N PHE A 198 4.59 -11.48 -4.51
CA PHE A 198 3.68 -10.39 -4.82
C PHE A 198 2.51 -10.87 -5.68
N ASP A 199 1.33 -10.27 -5.48
CA ASP A 199 0.13 -10.62 -6.23
C ASP A 199 0.23 -10.16 -7.69
N PHE A 200 0.91 -9.03 -7.93
CA PHE A 200 1.11 -8.44 -9.26
C PHE A 200 2.51 -7.84 -9.42
N THR A 201 2.94 -7.73 -10.68
CA THR A 201 4.16 -7.03 -11.07
C THR A 201 3.85 -5.96 -12.10
N VAL A 202 4.50 -4.80 -12.02
CA VAL A 202 4.37 -3.70 -13.00
C VAL A 202 5.77 -3.25 -13.40
N VAL A 203 6.07 -3.19 -14.71
CA VAL A 203 7.38 -2.75 -15.20
C VAL A 203 7.38 -1.22 -15.32
N ASN A 204 8.38 -0.56 -14.75
CA ASN A 204 8.56 0.90 -14.82
C ASN A 204 9.58 1.31 -15.90
N ASP A 205 9.24 0.98 -17.15
CA ASP A 205 9.93 1.47 -18.36
C ASP A 205 9.50 2.89 -18.72
N ASP A 206 8.20 3.18 -18.56
CA ASP A 206 7.57 4.48 -18.70
C ASP A 206 6.63 4.74 -17.51
N VAL A 207 6.74 5.91 -16.88
CA VAL A 207 6.02 6.24 -15.65
C VAL A 207 4.50 6.29 -15.87
N GLU A 208 4.07 6.88 -16.98
CA GLU A 208 2.63 7.02 -17.30
C GLU A 208 2.01 5.66 -17.59
N ARG A 209 2.72 4.81 -18.32
CA ARG A 209 2.31 3.42 -18.60
C ARG A 209 2.23 2.59 -17.32
N ALA A 210 3.27 2.62 -16.49
CA ALA A 210 3.29 1.89 -15.22
C ALA A 210 2.15 2.33 -14.29
N ALA A 211 1.89 3.64 -14.18
CA ALA A 211 0.77 4.16 -13.41
C ALA A 211 -0.59 3.75 -14.01
N GLY A 212 -0.70 3.72 -15.34
CA GLY A 212 -1.88 3.24 -16.06
C GLY A 212 -2.16 1.74 -15.83
N GLU A 213 -1.12 0.92 -15.78
CA GLU A 213 -1.20 -0.51 -15.47
C GLU A 213 -1.64 -0.73 -14.01
N LEU A 214 -0.99 -0.04 -13.07
CA LEU A 214 -1.35 -0.08 -11.65
C LEU A 214 -2.82 0.32 -11.45
N ARG A 215 -3.26 1.41 -12.10
CA ARG A 215 -4.68 1.83 -12.09
C ARG A 215 -5.62 0.74 -12.61
N SER A 216 -5.20 -0.01 -13.63
CA SER A 216 -6.01 -1.07 -14.23
C SER A 216 -6.17 -2.25 -13.27
N ILE A 217 -5.09 -2.66 -12.60
CA ILE A 217 -5.10 -3.66 -11.52
C ILE A 217 -6.10 -3.25 -10.43
N LEU A 218 -6.04 -2.00 -9.96
CA LEU A 218 -6.92 -1.48 -8.90
C LEU A 218 -8.40 -1.40 -9.31
N ARG A 219 -8.70 -1.26 -10.60
CA ARG A 219 -10.07 -1.20 -11.13
C ARG A 219 -10.72 -2.57 -11.31
N VAL A 220 -9.96 -3.53 -11.83
CA VAL A 220 -10.49 -4.84 -12.25
C VAL A 220 -10.73 -5.76 -11.06
N LEU A 221 -9.91 -5.65 -10.01
CA LEU A 221 -10.09 -6.48 -8.83
C LEU A 221 -11.37 -6.05 -8.09
N PRO A 222 -12.28 -6.96 -7.72
CA PRO A 222 -13.38 -6.62 -6.82
C PRO A 222 -12.82 -6.23 -5.44
N LYS A 223 -13.55 -5.40 -4.67
CA LYS A 223 -13.13 -5.00 -3.30
C LYS A 223 -13.09 -6.18 -2.34
N PHE A 224 -13.71 -7.28 -2.71
CA PHE A 224 -13.82 -8.51 -1.95
C PHE A 224 -13.71 -9.71 -2.89
N ARG A 225 -12.99 -10.76 -2.47
CA ARG A 225 -13.25 -12.13 -2.91
C ARG A 225 -14.02 -12.79 -1.77
N MET A 226 -15.28 -13.18 -2.00
CA MET A 226 -15.93 -14.14 -1.12
C MET A 226 -15.23 -15.48 -1.34
N GLN A 227 -14.66 -16.05 -0.27
CA GLN A 227 -14.28 -17.47 -0.23
C GLN A 227 -15.53 -18.31 0.00
#